data_AF-A0A2H6N2Y9-F1
#
_entry.id   AF-A0A2H6N2Y9-F1
#
_cell.length_a   1.000
_cell.length_b   1.000
_cell.length_c   1.000
_cell.angle_alpha   90.00
_cell.angle_beta   90.00
_cell.angle_gamma   90.00
#
_symmetry.space_group_name_H-M   'P 1'
#
loop_
_entity.id
_entity.type
_entity.pdbx_description
1 polymer ?
#
loop_
_entity_poly.entity_id
_entity_poly.type
_entity_poly.pdbx_seq_one_letter_code
_entity_poly.pdbx_strand_id
1 'polypeptide(L)'
;SSYFGFPDPKLFPFASVLTTEAPGLFFNSIDNICPVNLSNIFKRKQPQEAAVWRVHSQHPLEKQELKMLFRSYYSVQVTEWQVCPDYGSVKNLPPIILHDSLFYLNTMEWAASSMEMSAVAARNVALLAYNRWNHNVEKIDQKDLMHKVKTEL
;
A
#
# COMPACT_ATOMS: atom_id res chain seq x y z
N SER A 1 27.43 21.57 2.65
CA SER A 1 26.18 21.12 2.01
C SER A 1 25.57 20.06 2.91
N SER A 2 24.34 20.23 3.38
CA SER A 2 23.62 19.21 4.17
C SER A 2 22.83 18.30 3.23
N TYR A 3 22.73 17.01 3.55
CA TYR A 3 21.98 16.03 2.77
C TYR A 3 20.59 15.87 3.39
N PHE A 4 19.56 16.38 2.72
CA PHE A 4 18.18 16.45 3.27
C PHE A 4 18.11 17.05 4.68
N GLY A 5 18.91 18.07 4.97
CA GLY A 5 18.96 18.70 6.30
C GLY A 5 19.82 17.96 7.33
N PHE A 6 20.43 16.82 6.98
CA PHE A 6 21.38 16.12 7.84
C PHE A 6 22.80 16.67 7.64
N PRO A 7 23.55 16.93 8.73
CA PRO A 7 24.90 17.48 8.66
C PRO A 7 25.90 16.49 8.05
N ASP A 8 25.67 15.19 8.25
CA ASP A 8 26.40 14.09 7.61
C ASP A 8 25.39 13.19 6.88
N PRO A 9 25.53 12.95 5.56
CA PRO A 9 24.69 12.01 4.81
C PRO A 9 24.63 10.61 5.43
N LYS A 10 25.67 10.17 6.15
CA LYS A 10 25.68 8.88 6.85
C LYS A 10 24.65 8.80 7.96
N LEU A 11 24.22 9.94 8.50
CA LEU A 11 23.21 10.02 9.55
C LEU A 11 21.79 9.99 8.99
N PHE A 12 21.60 10.04 7.66
CA PHE A 12 20.27 10.04 7.05
C PHE A 12 19.60 8.66 7.24
N PRO A 13 18.55 8.57 8.09
CA PRO A 13 17.98 7.29 8.48
C PRO A 13 16.88 6.90 7.51
N PHE A 14 17.23 6.51 6.28
CA PHE A 14 16.21 6.02 5.36
C PHE A 14 15.83 4.58 5.69
N ALA A 15 14.54 4.32 5.82
CA ALA A 15 14.01 2.96 5.99
C ALA A 15 13.43 2.41 4.69
N SER A 16 13.17 3.28 3.71
CA SER A 16 12.53 2.92 2.46
C SER A 16 12.90 3.88 1.35
N VAL A 17 12.95 3.39 0.12
CA VAL A 17 12.98 4.19 -1.10
C VAL A 17 11.78 3.76 -1.93
N LEU A 18 10.92 4.72 -2.24
CA LEU A 18 9.73 4.53 -3.06
C LEU A 18 9.95 5.28 -4.36
N THR A 19 9.63 4.64 -5.48
CA THR A 19 9.74 5.27 -6.79
C THR A 19 8.38 5.42 -7.42
N THR A 20 8.22 6.49 -8.18
CA THR A 20 7.13 6.64 -9.14
C THR A 20 7.56 5.99 -10.46
N GLU A 21 6.62 5.77 -11.38
CA GLU A 21 6.96 5.28 -12.72
C GLU A 21 8.09 6.12 -13.33
N ALA A 22 9.24 5.48 -13.51
CA ALA A 22 10.43 6.04 -14.11
C ALA A 22 10.92 5.04 -15.16
N PRO A 23 10.90 5.41 -16.46
CA PRO A 23 11.34 4.51 -17.52
C PRO A 23 12.76 4.01 -17.27
N GLY A 24 12.96 2.69 -17.28
CA GLY A 24 14.26 2.05 -17.11
C GLY A 24 14.68 1.75 -15.67
N LEU A 25 13.84 2.04 -14.67
CA LEU A 25 14.09 1.59 -13.30
C LEU A 25 13.68 0.12 -13.12
N PHE A 26 14.57 -0.70 -12.58
CA PHE A 26 14.36 -2.15 -12.43
C PHE A 26 13.63 -2.56 -11.13
N PHE A 27 13.30 -1.60 -10.26
CA PHE A 27 12.58 -1.86 -9.01
C PHE A 27 11.56 -0.75 -8.73
N ASN A 28 10.51 -1.09 -7.99
CA ASN A 28 9.40 -0.18 -7.63
C ASN A 28 9.59 0.38 -6.22
N SER A 29 10.05 -0.44 -5.28
CA SER A 29 10.32 0.00 -3.92
C SER A 29 11.33 -0.89 -3.23
N ILE A 30 12.03 -0.33 -2.25
CA ILE A 30 12.90 -1.06 -1.34
C ILE A 30 12.62 -0.60 0.09
N ASP A 31 12.52 -1.53 1.03
CA ASP A 31 12.23 -1.22 2.43
C ASP A 31 12.96 -2.15 3.42
N ASN A 32 13.36 -1.58 4.55
CA ASN A 32 14.00 -2.28 5.66
C ASN A 32 12.91 -2.91 6.54
N ILE A 33 12.87 -4.25 6.56
CA ILE A 33 11.84 -5.00 7.26
C ILE A 33 12.09 -4.96 8.77
N CYS A 34 11.06 -4.59 9.51
CA CYS A 34 11.04 -4.67 10.98
C CYS A 34 10.21 -5.87 11.44
N PRO A 35 10.58 -6.51 12.56
CA PRO A 35 9.77 -7.54 13.16
C PRO A 35 8.41 -6.97 13.57
N VAL A 36 7.35 -7.77 13.41
CA VAL A 36 5.98 -7.39 13.79
C VAL A 36 5.86 -7.17 15.30
N ASN A 37 6.55 -8.01 16.08
CA ASN A 37 6.63 -7.86 17.53
C ASN A 37 7.85 -7.00 17.90
N LEU A 38 7.60 -5.71 18.13
CA LEU A 38 8.60 -4.77 18.59
C LEU A 38 8.77 -4.89 20.11
N SER A 39 9.96 -5.30 20.55
CA SER A 39 10.34 -5.12 21.95
C SER A 39 10.71 -3.65 22.21
N ASN A 40 10.59 -3.19 23.46
CA ASN A 40 11.02 -1.85 23.87
C ASN A 40 12.52 -1.57 23.62
N ILE A 41 13.30 -2.61 23.32
CA ILE A 41 14.74 -2.55 23.08
C ILE A 41 15.05 -2.48 21.58
N PHE A 42 14.05 -2.76 20.71
CA PHE A 42 14.26 -2.77 19.27
C PHE A 42 14.58 -1.36 18.77
N LYS A 43 15.72 -1.25 18.08
CA LYS A 43 16.09 -0.08 17.29
C LYS A 43 16.22 -0.51 15.85
N ARG A 44 15.55 0.20 14.95
CA ARG A 44 15.73 0.01 13.51
C ARG A 44 17.19 0.27 13.18
N LYS A 45 17.81 -0.66 12.47
CA LYS A 45 19.21 -0.56 12.06
C LYS A 45 19.38 0.55 11.03
N GLN A 46 20.52 1.23 11.09
CA GLN A 46 20.87 2.22 10.08
C GLN A 46 21.07 1.56 8.70
N PRO A 47 20.92 2.31 7.60
CA PRO A 47 21.07 1.75 6.26
C PRO A 47 22.42 1.08 5.98
N GLN A 48 23.47 1.50 6.69
CA GLN A 48 24.82 0.94 6.53
C GLN A 48 25.03 -0.37 7.30
N GLU A 49 24.11 -0.71 8.21
CA GLU A 49 24.17 -1.95 8.99
C GLU A 49 23.44 -3.09 8.26
N ALA A 50 23.91 -4.32 8.49
CA ALA A 50 23.27 -5.50 7.94
C ALA A 50 21.84 -5.67 8.49
N ALA A 51 20.86 -5.61 7.60
CA ALA A 51 19.44 -5.75 7.90
C ALA A 51 18.74 -6.61 6.84
N VAL A 52 17.49 -6.97 7.11
CA VAL A 52 16.62 -7.63 6.13
C VAL A 52 15.95 -6.56 5.29
N TRP A 53 16.14 -6.63 3.98
CA TRP A 53 15.54 -5.72 3.02
C TRP A 53 14.58 -6.48 2.12
N ARG A 54 13.45 -5.85 1.83
CA ARG A 54 12.52 -6.28 0.80
C ARG A 54 12.65 -5.36 -0.39
N VAL A 55 12.67 -5.94 -1.59
CA VAL A 55 12.64 -5.20 -2.85
C VAL A 55 11.45 -5.69 -3.66
N HIS A 56 10.64 -4.77 -4.13
CA HIS A 56 9.58 -5.04 -5.11
C HIS A 56 10.07 -4.66 -6.49
N SER A 57 9.93 -5.58 -7.45
CA SER A 57 10.33 -5.41 -8.85
C SER A 57 9.41 -6.22 -9.75
N GLN A 58 9.37 -5.85 -11.04
CA GLN A 58 8.53 -6.51 -12.05
C GLN A 58 9.03 -7.90 -12.44
N HIS A 59 10.30 -8.19 -12.17
CA HIS A 59 10.93 -9.49 -12.38
C HIS A 59 11.91 -9.80 -11.23
N PRO A 60 12.29 -11.07 -11.04
CA PRO A 60 13.38 -11.41 -10.12
C PRO A 60 14.65 -10.62 -10.46
N LEU A 61 15.31 -10.08 -9.44
CA LEU A 61 16.49 -9.24 -9.64
C LEU A 61 17.71 -10.06 -10.05
N GLU A 62 18.40 -9.57 -11.08
CA GLU A 62 19.67 -10.13 -11.52
C GLU A 62 20.81 -9.81 -10.53
N LYS A 63 21.90 -10.58 -10.63
CA LYS A 63 23.09 -10.36 -9.79
C LYS A 63 23.66 -8.95 -9.93
N GLN A 64 23.54 -8.33 -11.10
CA GLN A 64 24.05 -6.98 -11.36
C GLN A 64 23.18 -5.93 -10.64
N GLU A 65 21.85 -6.06 -10.75
CA GLU A 65 20.86 -5.20 -10.08
C GLU A 65 20.98 -5.28 -8.55
N LEU A 66 21.16 -6.49 -8.01
CA LEU A 66 21.42 -6.68 -6.57
C LEU A 66 22.71 -5.99 -6.11
N LYS A 67 23.77 -5.99 -6.93
CA LYS A 67 25.01 -5.28 -6.62
C LYS A 67 24.90 -3.76 -6.75
N MET A 68 23.91 -3.26 -7.51
CA MET A 68 23.59 -1.84 -7.55
C MET A 68 22.90 -1.38 -6.27
N LEU A 69 22.01 -2.21 -5.71
CA LEU A 69 21.26 -1.90 -4.48
C LEU A 69 22.07 -2.17 -3.21
N PHE A 70 22.85 -3.26 -3.17
CA PHE A 70 23.51 -3.74 -1.96
C PHE A 70 25.01 -3.89 -2.16
N ARG A 71 25.79 -3.30 -1.25
CA ARG A 71 27.26 -3.50 -1.21
C ARG A 71 27.62 -4.97 -1.02
N SER A 72 26.85 -5.68 -0.21
CA SER A 72 26.95 -7.13 0.02
C SER A 72 25.62 -7.67 0.54
N TYR A 73 25.38 -8.96 0.33
CA TYR A 73 24.21 -9.67 0.86
C TYR A 73 24.57 -11.11 1.24
N TYR A 74 23.85 -11.70 2.19
CA TYR A 74 24.07 -13.07 2.65
C TYR A 74 23.24 -14.10 1.88
N SER A 75 21.96 -13.79 1.65
CA SER A 75 21.01 -14.66 0.95
C SER A 75 19.92 -13.82 0.30
N VAL A 76 19.35 -14.36 -0.78
CA VAL A 76 18.19 -13.76 -1.47
C VAL A 76 17.10 -14.81 -1.51
N GLN A 77 15.90 -14.42 -1.11
CA GLN A 77 14.68 -15.22 -1.27
C GLN A 77 13.76 -14.46 -2.20
N VAL A 78 13.23 -15.15 -3.21
CA VAL A 78 12.33 -14.58 -4.20
C VAL A 78 10.97 -15.25 -4.01
N THR A 79 9.94 -14.41 -3.86
CA THR A 79 8.55 -14.85 -3.89
C THR A 79 7.90 -14.15 -5.06
N GLU A 80 7.45 -14.92 -6.05
CA GLU A 80 6.63 -14.36 -7.12
C GLU A 80 5.24 -14.06 -6.54
N TRP A 81 4.85 -12.80 -6.60
CA TRP A 81 3.65 -12.30 -5.97
C TRP A 81 2.87 -11.47 -6.98
N GLN A 82 1.78 -12.05 -7.49
CA GLN A 82 0.91 -11.43 -8.49
C GLN A 82 0.01 -10.39 -7.81
N VAL A 83 0.57 -9.22 -7.47
CA VAL A 83 -0.16 -8.13 -6.80
C VAL A 83 0.01 -6.80 -7.52
N CYS A 84 -1.03 -5.97 -7.41
CA CYS A 84 -1.20 -4.71 -8.12
C CYS A 84 -1.15 -4.91 -9.64
N PRO A 85 -2.21 -5.50 -10.24
CA PRO A 85 -2.30 -5.54 -11.68
C PRO A 85 -2.32 -4.12 -12.24
N ASP A 86 -1.69 -3.93 -13.39
CA ASP A 86 -1.73 -2.67 -14.11
C ASP A 86 -3.13 -2.49 -14.70
N TYR A 87 -3.93 -1.65 -14.05
CA TYR A 87 -5.29 -1.38 -14.46
C TYR A 87 -5.36 -0.41 -15.65
N GLY A 88 -4.26 0.21 -16.07
CA GLY A 88 -4.27 1.29 -17.05
C GLY A 88 -5.19 2.44 -16.63
N SER A 89 -5.51 3.34 -17.57
CA SER A 89 -6.41 4.46 -17.30
C SER A 89 -7.88 4.03 -17.38
N VAL A 90 -8.38 3.28 -16.40
CA VAL A 90 -9.83 3.03 -16.27
C VAL A 90 -10.52 4.34 -15.89
N LYS A 91 -11.51 4.76 -16.68
CA LYS A 91 -12.18 6.07 -16.49
C LYS A 91 -13.30 6.04 -15.44
N ASN A 92 -13.87 4.87 -15.14
CA ASN A 92 -15.07 4.74 -14.32
C ASN A 92 -14.94 3.64 -13.26
N LEU A 93 -15.42 3.93 -12.05
CA LEU A 93 -15.55 2.95 -10.98
C LEU A 93 -16.65 1.92 -11.34
N PRO A 94 -16.41 0.61 -11.19
CA PRO A 94 -17.46 -0.39 -11.31
C PRO A 94 -18.52 -0.20 -10.20
N PRO A 95 -19.77 -0.60 -10.45
CA PRO A 95 -20.84 -0.45 -9.48
C PRO A 95 -20.60 -1.34 -8.25
N ILE A 96 -21.00 -0.84 -7.06
CA ILE A 96 -20.93 -1.60 -5.80
C ILE A 96 -21.97 -2.73 -5.76
N ILE A 97 -23.13 -2.54 -6.39
CA ILE A 97 -24.20 -3.55 -6.44
C ILE A 97 -24.15 -4.21 -7.82
N LEU A 98 -23.87 -5.51 -7.85
CA LEU A 98 -23.86 -6.30 -9.09
C LEU A 98 -25.23 -6.92 -9.36
N HIS A 99 -25.91 -7.34 -8.30
CA HIS A 99 -27.25 -7.90 -8.34
C HIS A 99 -27.92 -7.72 -6.96
N ASP A 100 -29.21 -8.04 -6.85
CA ASP A 100 -29.86 -8.18 -5.55
C ASP A 100 -29.10 -9.17 -4.65
N SER A 101 -28.68 -8.67 -3.50
CA SER A 101 -27.85 -9.38 -2.49
C SER A 101 -26.45 -9.80 -2.97
N LEU A 102 -25.97 -9.28 -4.11
CA LEU A 102 -24.60 -9.49 -4.61
C LEU A 102 -23.87 -8.14 -4.73
N PHE A 103 -22.81 -7.99 -3.93
CA PHE A 103 -22.06 -6.76 -3.84
C PHE A 103 -20.62 -6.97 -4.29
N TYR A 104 -20.09 -6.00 -5.05
CA TYR A 104 -18.69 -5.97 -5.41
C TYR A 104 -17.89 -5.24 -4.33
N LEU A 105 -17.03 -5.99 -3.63
CA LEU A 105 -16.25 -5.46 -2.52
C LEU A 105 -15.14 -4.54 -2.98
N ASN A 106 -14.45 -4.91 -4.06
CA ASN A 106 -13.21 -4.28 -4.47
C ASN A 106 -13.41 -3.28 -5.62
N THR A 107 -14.44 -2.44 -5.51
CA THR A 107 -14.80 -1.49 -6.57
C THR A 107 -13.71 -0.46 -6.84
N MET A 108 -12.93 -0.14 -5.82
CA MET A 108 -11.82 0.81 -5.90
C MET A 108 -10.46 0.14 -6.08
N GLU A 109 -10.38 -1.16 -6.38
CA GLU A 109 -9.10 -1.87 -6.52
C GLU A 109 -8.14 -1.16 -7.47
N TRP A 110 -8.67 -0.69 -8.60
CA TRP A 110 -7.88 0.00 -9.62
C TRP A 110 -7.44 1.41 -9.20
N ALA A 111 -8.15 2.05 -8.27
CA ALA A 111 -7.85 3.39 -7.80
C ALA A 111 -6.98 3.37 -6.54
N ALA A 112 -7.15 2.37 -5.68
CA ALA A 112 -6.45 2.19 -4.42
C ALA A 112 -6.57 0.74 -3.93
N SER A 113 -5.66 -0.14 -4.38
CA SER A 113 -5.55 -1.51 -3.88
C SER A 113 -4.71 -1.54 -2.59
N SER A 114 -5.35 -1.26 -1.46
CA SER A 114 -4.75 -1.43 -0.13
C SER A 114 -5.63 -2.31 0.76
N MET A 115 -5.00 -2.95 1.75
CA MET A 115 -5.74 -3.76 2.74
C MET A 115 -6.74 -2.90 3.53
N GLU A 116 -6.37 -1.66 3.83
CA GLU A 116 -7.23 -0.69 4.51
C GLU A 116 -8.46 -0.36 3.68
N MET A 117 -8.28 -0.11 2.37
CA MET A 117 -9.40 0.15 1.46
C MET A 117 -10.34 -1.04 1.36
N SER A 118 -9.81 -2.26 1.33
CA SER A 118 -10.60 -3.50 1.36
C SER A 118 -11.44 -3.62 2.65
N ALA A 119 -10.86 -3.29 3.81
CA ALA A 119 -11.55 -3.32 5.09
C ALA A 119 -12.67 -2.26 5.18
N VAL A 120 -12.40 -1.04 4.70
CA VAL A 120 -13.40 0.04 4.62
C VAL A 120 -14.54 -0.34 3.69
N ALA A 121 -14.22 -0.87 2.50
CA ALA A 121 -15.23 -1.32 1.55
C ALA A 121 -16.10 -2.45 2.14
N ALA A 122 -15.49 -3.41 2.84
CA ALA A 122 -16.22 -4.49 3.51
C ALA A 122 -17.19 -3.99 4.58
N ARG A 123 -16.76 -3.04 5.41
CA ARG A 123 -17.64 -2.42 6.39
C ARG A 123 -18.83 -1.73 5.71
N ASN A 124 -18.59 -0.99 4.64
CA ASN A 124 -19.65 -0.27 3.92
C ASN A 124 -20.64 -1.22 3.25
N VAL A 125 -20.16 -2.28 2.61
CA VAL A 125 -21.02 -3.32 2.01
C VAL A 125 -21.85 -4.04 3.07
N ALA A 126 -21.27 -4.35 4.24
CA ALA A 126 -22.01 -4.96 5.34
C ALA A 126 -23.14 -4.03 5.85
N LEU A 127 -22.87 -2.74 6.01
CA LEU A 127 -23.88 -1.74 6.39
C LEU A 127 -24.97 -1.59 5.34
N LEU A 128 -24.59 -1.57 4.06
CA LEU A 128 -25.53 -1.51 2.94
C LEU A 128 -26.46 -2.73 2.94
N ALA A 129 -25.90 -3.94 3.07
CA ALA A 129 -26.67 -5.17 3.12
C ALA A 129 -27.62 -5.20 4.33
N TYR A 130 -27.13 -4.81 5.51
CA TYR A 130 -27.93 -4.72 6.73
C TYR A 130 -29.11 -3.74 6.60
N ASN A 131 -28.86 -2.54 6.05
CA ASN A 131 -29.91 -1.55 5.88
C ASN A 131 -30.94 -1.98 4.83
N ARG A 132 -30.51 -2.62 3.74
CA ARG A 132 -31.42 -3.19 2.73
C ARG A 132 -32.30 -4.29 3.31
N TRP A 133 -31.71 -5.22 4.08
CA TRP A 133 -32.45 -6.30 4.72
C TRP A 133 -33.55 -5.77 5.65
N ASN A 134 -33.25 -4.72 6.41
CA ASN A 134 -34.19 -4.10 7.35
C ASN A 134 -35.06 -2.99 6.74
N HIS A 135 -35.01 -2.78 5.43
CA HIS A 135 -35.79 -1.74 4.72
C HIS A 135 -35.51 -0.30 5.21
N ASN A 136 -34.34 -0.06 5.79
CA ASN A 136 -33.88 1.25 6.27
C ASN A 136 -33.25 2.06 5.12
N VAL A 137 -34.05 2.39 4.11
CA VAL A 137 -33.58 3.04 2.87
C VAL A 137 -33.04 4.45 3.14
N GLU A 138 -33.54 5.12 4.17
CA GLU A 138 -33.10 6.46 4.60
C GLU A 138 -31.64 6.51 5.07
N LYS A 139 -31.06 5.35 5.44
CA LYS A 139 -29.65 5.24 5.84
C LYS A 139 -28.71 5.02 4.66
N ILE A 140 -29.25 4.76 3.47
CA ILE A 140 -28.52 4.50 2.23
C ILE A 140 -28.48 5.80 1.41
N ASP A 141 -27.33 6.15 0.83
CA ASP A 141 -27.15 7.32 -0.04
C ASP A 141 -27.74 8.63 0.50
N GLN A 142 -27.44 8.89 1.78
CA GLN A 142 -27.94 10.06 2.50
C GLN A 142 -27.52 11.38 1.82
N LYS A 143 -28.49 12.07 1.21
CA LYS A 143 -28.26 13.31 0.44
C LYS A 143 -27.63 14.44 1.27
N ASP A 144 -27.93 14.51 2.57
CA ASP A 144 -27.42 15.56 3.47
C ASP A 144 -26.17 15.15 4.25
N LEU A 145 -25.59 13.97 3.96
CA LEU A 145 -24.45 13.46 4.72
C LEU A 145 -23.27 14.43 4.70
N MET A 146 -22.98 15.01 3.53
CA MET A 146 -21.88 15.96 3.37
C MET A 146 -22.08 17.25 4.17
N HIS A 147 -23.34 17.66 4.38
CA HIS A 147 -23.67 18.79 5.23
C HIS A 147 -23.48 18.43 6.71
N LYS A 148 -23.94 17.25 7.13
CA LYS A 148 -23.79 16.75 8.52
C LYS A 148 -22.34 16.56 8.93
N VAL A 149 -21.51 15.96 8.06
CA VAL A 149 -20.07 15.73 8.33
C VAL A 149 -19.32 17.04 8.50
N LYS A 150 -19.67 18.08 7.73
CA LYS A 150 -19.04 19.41 7.85
C LYS A 150 -19.40 20.14 9.14
N THR A 151 -20.56 19.84 9.74
CA THR A 151 -20.99 20.44 11.01
C THR A 151 -20.46 19.70 12.25
N GLU A 152 -19.87 18.51 12.07
CA GLU A 152 -19.30 17.69 13.16
C GLU A 152 -17.76 17.79 13.27
N LEU A 153 -17.11 18.48 12.32
CA LEU A 153 -15.66 18.77 12.28
C LEU A 153 -15.39 20.23 12.65
#